data_AF-A0A859FIB0-F1
#
_entry.id   AF-A0A859FIB0-F1
#
_cell.length_a   1.000
_cell.length_b   1.000
_cell.length_c   1.000
_cell.angle_alpha   90.00
_cell.angle_beta   90.00
_cell.angle_gamma   90.00
#
_symmetry.space_group_name_H-M   'P 1'
#
loop_
_entity.id
_entity.type
_entity.pdbx_description
1 polymer ?
#
loop_
_entity_poly.entity_id
_entity_poly.type
_entity_poly.pdbx_seq_one_letter_code
_entity_poly.pdbx_strand_id
1 'polypeptide(L)' 'MPINTVSGEVRVFCGAQSQVNEFLFENPDLEVLDIQMSSGSSFVKIMVIYRPEE' A
#
# COMPACT_ATOMS: atom_id res chain seq x y z
N MET A 1 -2.75 9.09 23.77
CA MET A 1 -2.74 7.62 23.65
C MET A 1 -1.75 7.28 22.55
N PRO A 2 -0.91 6.23 22.65
CA PRO A 2 0.08 5.98 21.60
C PRO A 2 -0.65 5.49 20.36
N ILE A 3 -0.43 6.18 19.24
CA ILE A 3 -0.90 5.75 17.92
C ILE A 3 -0.23 4.40 17.65
N ASN A 4 -1.00 3.32 17.60
CA ASN A 4 -0.51 2.01 17.19
C ASN A 4 -0.29 2.02 15.67
N THR A 5 0.72 2.75 15.23
CA THR A 5 1.16 2.76 13.83
C THR A 5 1.80 1.42 13.51
N VAL A 6 1.08 0.56 12.79
CA VAL A 6 1.66 -0.68 12.23
C VAL A 6 2.13 -0.38 10.81
N SER A 7 3.44 -0.32 10.60
CA SER A 7 4.04 -0.25 9.27
C SER A 7 4.08 -1.64 8.65
N GLY A 8 3.44 -1.82 7.50
CA GLY A 8 3.38 -3.08 6.77
C GLY A 8 3.88 -2.95 5.33
N GLU A 9 4.37 -4.07 4.79
CA GLU A 9 4.65 -4.20 3.35
C GLU A 9 3.50 -4.94 2.69
N VAL A 10 2.84 -4.29 1.73
CA VAL A 10 1.84 -4.94 0.87
C VAL A 10 2.45 -5.15 -0.51
N ARG A 11 2.43 -6.39 -0.99
CA ARG A 11 2.80 -6.72 -2.36
C ARG A 11 1.54 -6.89 -3.18
N VAL A 12 1.32 -5.99 -4.12
CA VAL A 12 0.19 -6.08 -5.04
C VAL A 12 0.73 -6.55 -6.39
N PHE A 13 0.19 -7.65 -6.91
CA PHE A 13 0.49 -8.08 -8.27
C PHE A 13 -0.27 -7.15 -9.22
N CYS A 14 0.43 -6.14 -9.73
CA CYS A 14 -0.15 -5.18 -10.66
C CYS A 14 0.62 -5.20 -11.98
N GLY A 15 -0.09 -5.50 -13.07
CA GLY A 15 0.43 -5.34 -14.43
C GLY A 15 0.43 -3.89 -14.89
N ALA A 16 -0.29 -3.00 -14.20
CA ALA A 16 -0.41 -1.58 -14.52
C ALA A 16 -0.66 -0.73 -13.26
N GLN A 17 -0.28 0.55 -13.33
CA GLN A 17 -0.48 1.53 -12.25
C GLN A 17 -1.96 1.74 -11.87
N SER A 18 -2.89 1.48 -12.78
CA SER A 18 -4.33 1.54 -12.51
C SER A 18 -4.79 0.59 -11.40
N GLN A 19 -4.21 -0.62 -11.33
CA GLN A 19 -4.55 -1.62 -10.33
C GLN A 19 -4.04 -1.24 -8.93
N VAL A 20 -2.93 -0.48 -8.86
CA VAL A 20 -2.44 0.10 -7.60
C VAL A 20 -3.44 1.13 -7.09
N ASN A 21 -3.97 2.00 -7.96
CA ASN A 21 -4.97 2.99 -7.57
C ASN A 21 -6.28 2.34 -7.11
N GLU A 22 -6.75 1.27 -7.78
CA GLU A 22 -7.92 0.51 -7.33
C GLU A 22 -7.72 -0.07 -5.92
N PHE A 23 -6.56 -0.67 -5.66
CA PHE A 23 -6.24 -1.21 -4.33
C PHE A 23 -6.27 -0.11 -3.24
N LEU A 24 -5.70 1.07 -3.52
CA LEU A 24 -5.72 2.19 -2.57
C LEU A 24 -7.11 2.77 -2.37
N PHE A 25 -7.94 2.78 -3.41
CA PHE A 25 -9.33 3.22 -3.32
C PHE A 25 -10.18 2.28 -2.46
N GLU A 26 -9.95 0.96 -2.56
CA GLU A 26 -10.64 -0.04 -1.75
C GLU A 26 -10.15 -0.07 -0.29
N ASN A 27 -8.98 0.48 -0.01
CA ASN A 27 -8.36 0.49 1.32
C ASN A 27 -8.03 1.93 1.76
N PRO A 28 -9.05 2.79 2.00
CA PRO A 28 -8.84 4.19 2.36
C PRO A 28 -8.12 4.40 3.69
N ASP A 29 -8.11 3.38 4.56
CA ASP A 29 -7.43 3.40 5.87
C ASP A 29 -5.90 3.19 5.77
N LEU A 30 -5.40 2.88 4.58
CA LEU A 30 -3.98 2.72 4.31
C LEU A 30 -3.37 4.06 3.93
N GLU A 31 -2.45 4.54 4.77
CA GLU A 31 -1.61 5.67 4.43
C GLU A 31 -0.37 5.17 3.69
N VAL A 32 -0.22 5.55 2.42
CA VAL A 32 0.91 5.13 1.59
C VAL A 32 2.14 5.96 1.90
N LEU A 33 3.23 5.29 2.26
CA LEU A 33 4.53 5.91 2.50
C LEU A 33 5.43 5.88 1.26
N ASP A 34 5.45 4.75 0.55
CA ASP A 34 6.31 4.55 -0.62
C ASP A 34 5.70 3.51 -1.56
N ILE A 35 5.95 3.69 -2.86
CA ILE A 35 5.55 2.76 -3.91
C ILE A 35 6.79 2.42 -4.74
N GLN A 36 7.27 1.19 -4.62
CA GLN A 36 8.37 0.67 -5.43
C GLN A 36 7.83 -0.23 -6.54
N MET A 37 8.05 0.22 -7.77
CA MET A 37 7.81 -0.57 -8.97
C MET A 37 9.14 -1.17 -9.43
N SER A 38 9.26 -2.49 -9.36
CA SER A 38 10.44 -3.17 -9.88
C SER A 38 10.31 -3.33 -11.39
N SER A 39 11.12 -2.57 -12.14
CA SER A 39 11.29 -2.77 -13.59
C SER A 39 11.60 -4.24 -13.88
N GLY A 40 10.71 -4.92 -14.61
CA GLY A 40 10.82 -6.34 -14.96
C GLY A 40 10.12 -7.33 -14.00
N SER A 41 9.47 -6.86 -12.95
CA SER A 41 8.65 -7.69 -12.05
C SER A 41 7.17 -7.34 -12.17
N SER A 42 6.29 -8.33 -12.14
CA SER A 42 4.83 -8.13 -12.22
C SER A 42 4.18 -7.71 -10.89
N PHE A 43 4.95 -7.15 -9.96
CA PHE A 43 4.47 -6.75 -8.65
C PHE A 43 4.96 -5.36 -8.25
N VAL A 44 4.10 -4.65 -7.53
CA VAL A 44 4.36 -3.36 -6.91
C VAL A 44 4.42 -3.57 -5.42
N LYS A 45 5.46 -3.03 -4.80
CA LYS A 45 5.63 -3.03 -3.35
C LYS A 45 5.14 -1.69 -2.81
N ILE A 46 4.14 -1.73 -1.95
CA ILE A 46 3.55 -0.56 -1.31
C ILE A 46 3.90 -0.64 0.17
N MET A 47 4.63 0.35 0.68
CA MET A 47 4.79 0.52 2.12
C MET A 47 3.63 1.34 2.63
N VAL A 48 2.89 0.78 3.59
CA VAL A 48 1.69 1.40 4.15
C VAL A 48 1.78 1.48 5.66
N ILE A 49 1.18 2.52 6.21
CA ILE A 49 0.81 2.61 7.61
C ILE A 49 -0.68 2.28 7.70
N TYR A 50 -1.02 1.30 8.53
CA TYR A 50 -2.40 1.10 8.93
C TYR A 50 -2.69 1.97 10.16
N ARG A 51 -3.69 2.86 10.04
CA ARG A 51 -4.25 3.60 11.17
C ARG A 51 -5.66 3.06 11.43
N PRO A 52 -5.83 2.09 12.35
CA PRO A 52 -7.18 1.69 12.75
C PRO A 52 -7.90 2.92 13.32
N GLU A 53 -9.14 3.18 12.87
CA GLU A 53 -10.01 4.15 13.54
C GLU A 53 -10.14 3.77 15.02
N GLU A 54 -10.02 4.77 15.90
CA GLU A 54 -10.13 4.61 17.37
C GLU A 54 -11.54 4.16 17.82
#